data_AF-A0A1P8Q094-F1
#
_entry.id   AF-A0A1P8Q094-F1
#
_cell.length_a   1.000
_cell.length_b   1.000
_cell.length_c   1.000
_cell.angle_alpha   90.00
_cell.angle_beta   90.00
_cell.angle_gamma   90.00
#
_symmetry.space_group_name_H-M   'P 1'
#
loop_
_entity.id
_entity.type
_entity.pdbx_description
1 polymer ?
#
loop_
_entity_poly.entity_id
_entity_poly.type
_entity_poly.pdbx_seq_one_letter_code
_entity_poly.pdbx_strand_id
1 'polypeptide(L)'
;MGSEFSFLHFAIVLDKKDNSKKRTLTVIPLTSKQKSGRFPLGKEIFNQTITIINSRIEENEDKHRRIQQNINKITNEIADLVNDFLDAIIENNCDYKEELKQFKISDDEEDRFETNNLLKELTKYVEKNNHLEYSDELLPKFNEQLELMANESKNLSKDASQLNKETLDLQKVIDIYQGYNKNSYVRLTDVTTISKFRIKRLNRFDSSGKIQLSSEQMKVISDELMKLYIS
;
A
#
# COMPACT_ATOMS: atom_id res chain seq x y z
N MET A 1 41.15 -1.82 -18.40
CA MET A 1 40.22 -0.70 -18.14
C MET A 1 38.81 -1.24 -18.28
N GLY A 2 38.15 -1.45 -17.13
CA GLY A 2 37.01 -2.36 -17.00
C GLY A 2 35.72 -1.80 -17.61
N SER A 3 35.03 -2.63 -18.38
CA SER A 3 33.64 -2.41 -18.77
C SER A 3 32.73 -2.67 -17.55
N GLU A 4 32.77 -1.77 -16.56
CA GLU A 4 31.85 -1.87 -15.43
C GLU A 4 30.40 -1.75 -15.93
N PHE A 5 29.49 -2.50 -15.31
CA PHE A 5 28.06 -2.31 -15.52
C PHE A 5 27.69 -0.88 -15.13
N SER A 6 27.34 -0.07 -16.11
CA SER A 6 26.50 1.09 -15.85
C SER A 6 25.13 0.56 -15.41
N PHE A 7 24.53 1.18 -14.39
CA PHE A 7 23.19 0.87 -13.83
C PHE A 7 23.10 -0.29 -12.80
N LEU A 8 22.09 -0.17 -11.93
CA LEU A 8 21.72 -1.17 -10.93
C LEU A 8 21.33 -2.48 -11.61
N HIS A 9 21.81 -3.60 -11.09
CA HIS A 9 21.51 -4.94 -11.58
C HIS A 9 21.55 -5.95 -10.43
N PHE A 10 20.88 -7.08 -10.60
CA PHE A 10 20.93 -8.18 -9.64
C PHE A 10 22.27 -8.93 -9.73
N ALA A 11 22.69 -9.50 -8.60
CA ALA A 11 23.87 -10.35 -8.50
C ALA A 11 23.62 -11.46 -7.48
N ILE A 12 24.28 -12.60 -7.67
CA ILE A 12 24.27 -13.73 -6.73
C ILE A 12 25.42 -13.55 -5.76
N VAL A 13 25.16 -13.66 -4.46
CA VAL A 13 26.20 -13.67 -3.43
C VAL A 13 26.76 -15.09 -3.31
N LEU A 14 28.08 -15.24 -3.43
CA LEU A 14 28.77 -16.53 -3.32
C LEU A 14 29.29 -16.84 -1.92
N ASP A 15 29.34 -15.84 -1.05
CA ASP A 15 29.89 -15.99 0.30
C ASP A 15 29.01 -16.92 1.16
N LYS A 16 29.51 -18.13 1.45
CA LYS A 16 28.83 -19.10 2.32
C LYS A 16 28.68 -18.62 3.77
N LYS A 17 29.63 -17.82 4.25
CA LYS A 17 29.66 -17.29 5.62
C LYS A 17 29.79 -15.78 5.57
N ASP A 18 28.66 -15.08 5.57
CA ASP A 18 28.61 -13.61 5.68
C ASP A 18 28.19 -13.17 7.10
N ASN A 19 28.62 -11.96 7.50
CA ASN A 19 28.19 -11.34 8.76
C ASN A 19 28.23 -9.80 8.68
N SER A 20 27.64 -9.14 9.67
CA SER A 20 27.53 -7.67 9.73
C SER A 20 28.86 -6.92 9.81
N LYS A 21 29.93 -7.56 10.31
CA LYS A 21 31.27 -6.94 10.42
C LYS A 21 32.03 -7.00 9.09
N LYS A 22 31.72 -7.98 8.22
CA LYS A 22 32.32 -8.08 6.89
C LYS A 22 31.76 -6.96 5.99
N ARG A 23 32.63 -6.10 5.45
CA ARG A 23 32.25 -4.93 4.64
C ARG A 23 32.10 -5.22 3.15
N THR A 24 32.53 -6.39 2.69
CA THR A 24 32.56 -6.77 1.27
C THR A 24 31.81 -8.07 1.04
N LEU A 25 31.35 -8.29 -0.19
CA LEU A 25 30.75 -9.54 -0.66
C LEU A 25 31.37 -9.97 -1.97
N THR A 26 31.61 -11.27 -2.11
CA THR A 26 31.91 -11.90 -3.40
C THR A 26 30.61 -12.17 -4.13
N VAL A 27 30.47 -11.63 -5.34
CA VAL A 27 29.23 -11.70 -6.12
C VAL A 27 29.49 -12.09 -7.56
N ILE A 28 28.46 -12.66 -8.21
CA ILE A 28 28.41 -12.84 -9.67
C ILE A 28 27.25 -12.05 -10.25
N PRO A 29 27.48 -11.13 -11.19
CA PRO A 29 26.42 -10.30 -11.75
C PRO A 29 25.50 -11.09 -12.69
N LEU A 30 24.23 -10.71 -12.69
CA LEU A 30 23.21 -11.21 -13.62
C LEU A 30 23.08 -10.28 -14.83
N THR A 31 22.67 -10.85 -15.96
CA THR A 31 22.38 -10.09 -17.18
C THR A 31 21.21 -10.69 -17.95
N SER A 32 20.41 -9.85 -18.59
CA SER A 32 19.36 -10.28 -19.51
C SER A 32 19.86 -10.63 -20.92
N LYS A 33 21.14 -10.39 -21.21
CA LYS A 33 21.73 -10.62 -22.54
C LYS A 33 22.28 -12.05 -22.64
N GLN A 34 21.80 -12.83 -23.59
CA GLN A 34 22.37 -14.14 -23.90
C GLN A 34 23.69 -13.98 -24.67
N LYS A 35 24.74 -14.69 -24.23
CA LYS A 35 26.03 -14.82 -24.95
C LYS A 35 26.67 -16.17 -24.60
N SER A 36 27.62 -16.62 -25.42
CA SER A 36 28.45 -17.79 -25.13
C SER A 36 29.14 -17.64 -23.76
N GLY A 37 29.23 -18.74 -23.02
CA GLY A 37 29.82 -18.78 -21.67
C GLY A 37 28.96 -18.19 -20.55
N ARG A 38 27.66 -17.95 -20.79
CA ARG A 38 26.73 -17.49 -19.75
C ARG A 38 25.74 -18.58 -19.36
N PHE A 39 25.55 -18.78 -18.06
CA PHE A 39 24.69 -19.83 -17.54
C PHE A 39 23.24 -19.32 -17.35
N PRO A 40 22.22 -19.96 -17.96
CA PRO A 40 20.83 -19.55 -17.79
C PRO A 40 20.29 -19.95 -16.41
N LEU A 41 19.71 -19.00 -15.68
CA LEU A 41 19.05 -19.23 -14.39
C LEU A 41 17.55 -19.54 -14.50
N GLY A 42 16.97 -19.33 -15.68
CA GLY A 42 15.53 -19.34 -15.87
C GLY A 42 14.85 -18.09 -15.32
N LYS A 43 13.50 -18.13 -15.28
CA LYS A 43 12.65 -17.05 -14.76
C LYS A 43 12.10 -17.32 -13.36
N GLU A 44 12.22 -18.57 -12.90
CA GLU A 44 11.56 -19.10 -11.70
C GLU A 44 11.90 -18.33 -10.42
N ILE A 45 13.13 -17.80 -10.33
CA ILE A 45 13.63 -17.08 -9.15
C ILE A 45 12.82 -15.81 -8.87
N PHE A 46 12.50 -15.05 -9.92
CA PHE A 46 11.73 -13.81 -9.79
C PHE A 46 10.23 -14.09 -9.82
N ASN A 47 9.78 -15.11 -10.56
CA ASN A 47 8.37 -15.48 -10.66
C ASN A 47 7.75 -15.72 -9.29
N GLN A 48 8.36 -16.55 -8.44
CA GLN A 48 7.81 -16.85 -7.10
C GLN A 48 7.65 -15.59 -6.25
N THR A 49 8.65 -14.71 -6.29
CA THR A 49 8.60 -13.45 -5.53
C THR A 49 7.51 -12.53 -6.08
N ILE A 50 7.42 -12.38 -7.40
CA ILE A 50 6.38 -11.57 -8.05
C ILE A 50 4.99 -12.10 -7.71
N THR A 51 4.78 -13.42 -7.76
CA THR A 51 3.50 -14.04 -7.39
C THR A 51 3.12 -13.73 -5.95
N ILE A 52 4.05 -13.88 -4.99
CA ILE A 52 3.78 -13.57 -3.58
C ILE A 52 3.43 -12.09 -3.37
N ILE A 53 4.16 -11.19 -4.03
CA ILE A 53 3.90 -9.74 -3.92
C ILE A 53 2.55 -9.39 -4.56
N ASN A 54 2.22 -9.97 -5.72
CA ASN A 54 0.92 -9.77 -6.40
C ASN A 54 -0.25 -10.22 -5.51
N SER A 55 -0.18 -11.42 -4.94
CA SER A 55 -1.23 -11.90 -4.03
C SER A 55 -1.39 -10.97 -2.81
N ARG A 56 -0.28 -10.38 -2.34
CA ARG A 56 -0.36 -9.40 -1.25
C ARG A 56 -0.98 -8.07 -1.67
N ILE A 57 -0.77 -7.64 -2.91
CA ILE A 57 -1.45 -6.47 -3.48
C ILE A 57 -2.95 -6.74 -3.57
N GLU A 58 -3.36 -7.89 -4.12
CA GLU A 58 -4.77 -8.29 -4.22
C GLU A 58 -5.45 -8.29 -2.83
N GLU A 59 -4.80 -8.89 -1.82
CA GLU A 59 -5.28 -8.85 -0.44
C GLU A 59 -5.46 -7.43 0.11
N ASN A 60 -4.54 -6.52 -0.22
CA ASN A 60 -4.59 -5.14 0.24
C ASN A 60 -5.67 -4.34 -0.48
N GLU A 61 -5.87 -4.57 -1.79
CA GLU A 61 -6.94 -3.96 -2.57
C GLU A 61 -8.32 -4.40 -2.05
N ASP A 62 -8.48 -5.68 -1.70
CA ASP A 62 -9.72 -6.17 -1.10
C ASP A 62 -10.00 -5.56 0.27
N LYS A 63 -8.96 -5.39 1.11
CA LYS A 63 -9.10 -4.66 2.37
C LYS A 63 -9.49 -3.20 2.14
N HIS A 64 -8.85 -2.54 1.17
CA HIS A 64 -9.17 -1.16 0.82
C HIS A 64 -10.64 -1.04 0.39
N ARG A 65 -11.12 -1.95 -0.47
CA ARG A 65 -12.51 -2.01 -0.92
C ARG A 65 -13.49 -2.13 0.25
N ARG A 66 -13.20 -3.02 1.21
CA ARG A 66 -14.03 -3.19 2.43
C ARG A 66 -14.06 -1.92 3.28
N ILE A 67 -12.92 -1.25 3.45
CA ILE A 67 -12.86 0.01 4.19
C ILE A 67 -13.71 1.08 3.51
N GLN A 68 -13.66 1.19 2.18
CA GLN A 68 -14.48 2.14 1.42
C GLN A 68 -15.99 1.85 1.60
N GLN A 69 -16.38 0.57 1.57
CA GLN A 69 -17.76 0.18 1.85
C GLN A 69 -18.21 0.58 3.26
N ASN A 70 -17.34 0.41 4.27
CA ASN A 70 -17.63 0.82 5.64
C ASN A 70 -17.76 2.35 5.76
N ILE A 71 -16.88 3.12 5.10
CA ILE A 71 -16.96 4.59 5.08
C ILE A 71 -18.30 5.02 4.46
N ASN A 72 -18.68 4.44 3.32
CA ASN A 72 -19.96 4.76 2.67
C ASN A 72 -21.16 4.42 3.55
N LYS A 73 -21.11 3.30 4.29
CA LYS A 73 -22.14 2.93 5.26
C LYS A 73 -22.27 3.96 6.38
N ILE A 74 -21.15 4.37 6.97
CA ILE A 74 -21.14 5.42 8.02
C ILE A 74 -21.69 6.73 7.46
N THR A 75 -21.37 7.08 6.21
CA THR A 75 -21.92 8.28 5.56
C THR A 75 -23.45 8.22 5.43
N ASN A 76 -24.02 7.06 5.09
CA ASN A 76 -25.49 6.88 5.06
C ASN A 76 -26.08 7.05 6.47
N GLU A 77 -25.50 6.38 7.45
CA GLU A 77 -26.00 6.42 8.83
C GLU A 77 -25.93 7.85 9.42
N ILE A 78 -24.93 8.66 9.04
CA ILE A 78 -24.87 10.08 9.40
C ILE A 78 -26.02 10.86 8.76
N ALA A 79 -26.32 10.61 7.49
CA ALA A 79 -27.41 11.28 6.79
C ALA A 79 -28.77 10.97 7.44
N ASP A 80 -29.01 9.69 7.76
CA ASP A 80 -30.21 9.24 8.48
C ASP A 80 -30.31 9.92 9.85
N LEU A 81 -29.22 9.92 10.64
CA LEU A 81 -29.17 10.56 11.95
C LEU A 81 -29.49 12.06 11.90
N VAL A 82 -28.98 12.77 10.88
CA VAL A 82 -29.26 14.20 10.68
C VAL A 82 -30.72 14.43 10.30
N ASN A 83 -31.26 13.63 9.38
CA ASN A 83 -32.66 13.73 8.96
C ASN A 83 -33.62 13.43 10.12
N ASP A 84 -33.34 12.41 10.92
CA ASP A 84 -34.10 12.06 12.13
C ASP A 84 -34.07 13.19 13.16
N PHE A 85 -32.90 13.81 13.37
CA PHE A 85 -32.75 14.96 14.25
C PHE A 85 -33.55 16.18 13.77
N LEU A 86 -33.53 16.46 12.46
CA LEU A 86 -34.30 17.54 11.86
C LEU A 86 -35.81 17.33 12.00
N ASP A 87 -36.29 16.11 11.76
CA ASP A 87 -37.71 15.78 11.91
C ASP A 87 -38.18 15.97 13.36
N ALA A 88 -37.38 15.54 14.34
CA ALA A 88 -37.67 15.77 15.76
C ALA A 88 -37.72 17.25 16.15
N ILE A 89 -36.85 18.10 15.58
CA ILE A 89 -36.92 19.55 15.82
C ILE A 89 -38.15 20.15 15.16
N ILE A 90 -38.43 19.80 13.89
CA ILE A 90 -39.53 20.37 13.11
C ILE A 90 -40.89 20.05 13.76
N GLU A 91 -41.08 18.85 14.30
CA GLU A 91 -42.31 18.45 14.99
C GLU A 91 -42.67 19.40 16.14
N ASN A 92 -41.68 19.88 16.87
CA ASN A 92 -41.86 20.78 18.01
C ASN A 92 -41.79 22.27 17.62
N ASN A 93 -41.39 22.60 16.37
CA ASN A 93 -41.08 23.95 15.92
C ASN A 93 -41.66 24.24 14.52
N CYS A 94 -42.96 24.03 14.35
CA CYS A 94 -43.64 24.14 13.04
C CYS A 94 -43.39 25.47 12.30
N ASP A 95 -43.20 26.57 13.02
CA ASP A 95 -42.96 27.91 12.45
C ASP A 95 -41.61 28.00 11.70
N TYR A 96 -40.66 27.12 12.00
CA TYR A 96 -39.32 27.08 11.39
C TYR A 96 -39.17 25.98 10.34
N LYS A 97 -40.27 25.30 9.98
CA LYS A 97 -40.26 24.13 9.10
C LYS A 97 -39.61 24.39 7.74
N GLU A 98 -39.90 25.51 7.10
CA GLU A 98 -39.34 25.82 5.78
C GLU A 98 -37.84 26.16 5.85
N GLU A 99 -37.38 26.76 6.95
CA GLU A 99 -35.96 27.04 7.17
C GLU A 99 -35.17 25.76 7.52
N LEU A 100 -35.76 24.84 8.28
CA LEU A 100 -35.10 23.60 8.67
C LEU A 100 -35.04 22.56 7.55
N LYS A 101 -36.02 22.55 6.64
CA LYS A 101 -36.02 21.68 5.46
C LYS A 101 -34.81 21.86 4.55
N GLN A 102 -34.19 23.06 4.53
CA GLN A 102 -33.00 23.32 3.72
C GLN A 102 -31.77 22.50 4.16
N PHE A 103 -31.79 21.95 5.39
CA PHE A 103 -30.72 21.13 5.94
C PHE A 103 -30.97 19.63 5.77
N LYS A 104 -32.07 19.21 5.14
CA LYS A 104 -32.30 17.79 4.86
C LYS A 104 -31.29 17.29 3.83
N ILE A 105 -30.73 16.12 4.09
CA ILE A 105 -29.75 15.49 3.20
C ILE A 105 -30.51 14.57 2.24
N SER A 106 -30.31 14.78 0.94
CA SER A 106 -30.84 13.92 -0.14
C SER A 106 -30.20 12.52 -0.12
N ASP A 107 -30.92 11.52 -0.60
CA ASP A 107 -30.40 10.17 -0.85
C ASP A 107 -29.40 10.14 -2.04
N ASP A 108 -29.38 11.18 -2.88
CA ASP A 108 -28.57 11.25 -4.09
C ASP A 108 -27.06 11.30 -3.79
N GLU A 109 -26.27 10.46 -4.49
CA GLU A 109 -24.84 10.25 -4.21
C GLU A 109 -23.95 11.51 -4.35
N GLU A 110 -24.37 12.53 -5.11
CA GLU A 110 -23.60 13.76 -5.36
C GLU A 110 -23.59 14.75 -4.17
N ASP A 111 -24.58 14.73 -3.28
CA ASP A 111 -24.70 15.69 -2.16
C ASP A 111 -23.76 15.39 -0.96
N ARG A 112 -23.10 14.22 -0.96
CA ARG A 112 -22.35 13.72 0.21
C ARG A 112 -21.04 14.47 0.50
N PHE A 113 -20.56 15.28 -0.45
CA PHE A 113 -19.42 16.17 -0.23
C PHE A 113 -19.82 17.43 0.56
N GLU A 114 -21.11 17.80 0.55
CA GLU A 114 -21.63 18.99 1.23
C GLU A 114 -22.10 18.71 2.66
N THR A 115 -22.33 17.44 3.02
CA THR A 115 -22.83 17.02 4.35
C THR A 115 -22.03 17.61 5.52
N ASN A 116 -20.71 17.70 5.43
CA ASN A 116 -19.87 18.29 6.48
C ASN A 116 -20.04 19.80 6.65
N ASN A 117 -20.33 20.53 5.56
CA ASN A 117 -20.63 21.95 5.64
C ASN A 117 -22.07 22.16 6.12
N LEU A 118 -23.02 21.37 5.59
CA LEU A 118 -24.41 21.37 6.02
C LEU A 118 -24.54 21.13 7.53
N LEU A 119 -23.78 20.16 8.07
CA LEU A 119 -23.70 19.87 9.50
C LEU A 119 -23.22 21.07 10.32
N LYS A 120 -22.15 21.75 9.87
CA LYS A 120 -21.64 22.95 10.56
C LYS A 120 -22.66 24.08 10.54
N GLU A 121 -23.36 24.26 9.42
CA GLU A 121 -24.39 25.28 9.29
C GLU A 121 -25.61 24.95 10.15
N LEU A 122 -26.04 23.69 10.19
CA LEU A 122 -27.13 23.21 11.04
C LEU A 122 -26.80 23.39 12.53
N THR A 123 -25.62 22.95 12.99
CA THR A 123 -25.18 23.15 14.38
C THR A 123 -25.22 24.62 14.74
N LYS A 124 -24.69 25.49 13.88
CA LYS A 124 -24.68 26.94 14.11
C LYS A 124 -26.08 27.57 14.09
N TYR A 125 -26.99 27.05 13.26
CA TYR A 125 -28.38 27.48 13.22
C TYR A 125 -29.10 27.11 14.52
N VAL A 126 -28.97 25.85 14.97
CA VAL A 126 -29.59 25.37 16.22
C VAL A 126 -29.04 26.15 17.43
N GLU A 127 -27.72 26.34 17.51
CA GLU A 127 -27.07 27.09 18.59
C GLU A 127 -27.45 28.58 18.63
N LYS A 128 -27.80 29.18 17.48
CA LYS A 128 -28.20 30.60 17.41
C LYS A 128 -29.68 30.80 17.78
N ASN A 129 -30.50 29.77 17.61
CA ASN A 129 -31.94 29.82 17.80
C ASN A 129 -32.33 29.17 19.14
N ASN A 130 -31.96 29.81 20.25
CA ASN A 130 -32.21 29.37 21.63
C ASN A 130 -33.70 29.20 22.01
N HIS A 131 -34.62 29.53 21.10
CA HIS A 131 -36.07 29.40 21.27
C HIS A 131 -36.63 28.11 20.64
N LEU A 132 -35.79 27.31 19.97
CA LEU A 132 -36.22 26.01 19.46
C LEU A 132 -36.55 25.08 20.63
N GLU A 133 -37.77 24.54 20.65
CA GLU A 133 -38.20 23.57 21.66
C GLU A 133 -37.70 22.17 21.28
N TYR A 134 -36.82 21.60 22.09
CA TYR A 134 -36.38 20.21 22.00
C TYR A 134 -36.04 19.68 23.40
N SER A 135 -36.04 18.35 23.57
CA SER A 135 -35.63 17.74 24.83
C SER A 135 -34.18 18.09 25.14
N ASP A 136 -33.88 18.49 26.40
CA ASP A 136 -32.52 18.82 26.85
C ASP A 136 -31.50 17.71 26.57
N GLU A 137 -31.95 16.45 26.46
CA GLU A 137 -31.10 15.30 26.15
C GLU A 137 -30.89 15.05 24.64
N LEU A 138 -31.69 15.65 23.75
CA LEU A 138 -31.68 15.35 22.31
C LEU A 138 -30.40 15.83 21.63
N LEU A 139 -30.07 17.11 21.80
CA LEU A 139 -28.88 17.73 21.18
C LEU A 139 -27.56 17.11 21.68
N PRO A 140 -27.35 16.87 22.99
CA PRO A 140 -26.17 16.16 23.47
C PRO A 140 -26.03 14.75 22.88
N LYS A 141 -27.12 13.97 22.82
CA LYS A 141 -27.09 12.61 22.26
C LYS A 141 -26.78 12.60 20.77
N PHE A 142 -27.37 13.52 20.01
CA PHE A 142 -27.08 13.68 18.58
C PHE A 142 -25.59 14.02 18.35
N ASN A 143 -25.06 15.01 19.08
CA ASN A 143 -23.67 15.42 18.96
C ASN A 143 -22.70 14.29 19.36
N GLU A 144 -22.99 13.55 20.43
CA GLU A 144 -22.18 12.40 20.85
C GLU A 144 -22.13 11.32 19.77
N GLN A 145 -23.28 10.92 19.21
CA GLN A 145 -23.34 9.92 18.15
C GLN A 145 -22.61 10.38 16.89
N LEU A 146 -22.82 11.63 16.48
CA LEU A 146 -22.15 12.21 15.31
C LEU A 146 -20.62 12.22 15.50
N GLU A 147 -20.13 12.59 16.69
CA GLU A 147 -18.70 12.61 16.99
C GLU A 147 -18.08 11.21 16.95
N LEU A 148 -18.78 10.19 17.48
CA LEU A 148 -18.33 8.80 17.43
C LEU A 148 -18.16 8.31 15.98
N MET A 149 -19.19 8.55 15.14
CA MET A 149 -19.19 8.13 13.74
C MET A 149 -18.14 8.88 12.90
N ALA A 150 -17.98 10.18 13.13
CA ALA A 150 -16.97 11.00 12.47
C ALA A 150 -15.55 10.54 12.82
N ASN A 151 -15.31 10.18 14.09
CA ASN A 151 -14.02 9.65 14.53
C ASN A 151 -13.72 8.27 13.93
N GLU A 152 -14.72 7.39 13.83
CA GLU A 152 -14.60 6.10 13.18
C GLU A 152 -14.24 6.24 11.69
N SER A 153 -15.00 7.05 10.95
CA SER A 153 -14.76 7.34 9.53
C SER A 153 -13.34 7.91 9.29
N LYS A 154 -12.90 8.82 10.17
CA LYS A 154 -11.55 9.39 10.12
C LYS A 154 -10.45 8.34 10.34
N ASN A 155 -10.64 7.40 11.25
CA ASN A 155 -9.68 6.32 11.49
C ASN A 155 -9.62 5.36 10.30
N LEU A 156 -10.78 4.96 9.77
CA LEU A 156 -10.88 4.14 8.56
C LEU A 156 -10.19 4.82 7.35
N SER A 157 -10.39 6.13 7.18
CA SER A 157 -9.74 6.91 6.13
C SER A 157 -8.21 6.90 6.26
N LYS A 158 -7.68 7.01 7.49
CA LYS A 158 -6.24 6.89 7.74
C LYS A 158 -5.73 5.49 7.38
N ASP A 159 -6.43 4.44 7.77
CA ASP A 159 -6.03 3.05 7.46
C ASP A 159 -6.04 2.80 5.94
N ALA A 160 -7.06 3.32 5.24
CA ALA A 160 -7.14 3.29 3.78
C ALA A 160 -5.93 3.98 3.12
N SER A 161 -5.55 5.16 3.63
CA SER A 161 -4.40 5.92 3.12
C SER A 161 -3.08 5.18 3.32
N GLN A 162 -2.91 4.52 4.48
CA GLN A 162 -1.71 3.74 4.79
C GLN A 162 -1.63 2.50 3.89
N LEU A 163 -2.72 1.75 3.74
CA LEU A 163 -2.79 0.58 2.85
C LEU A 163 -2.47 0.95 1.40
N ASN A 164 -2.97 2.09 0.92
CA ASN A 164 -2.67 2.57 -0.43
C ASN A 164 -1.17 2.85 -0.58
N LYS A 165 -0.55 3.52 0.40
CA LYS A 165 0.91 3.74 0.41
C LYS A 165 1.71 2.44 0.40
N GLU A 166 1.29 1.43 1.16
CA GLU A 166 1.94 0.11 1.15
C GLU A 166 1.83 -0.56 -0.22
N THR A 167 0.65 -0.48 -0.84
CA THR A 167 0.37 -1.05 -2.16
C THR A 167 1.21 -0.40 -3.24
N LEU A 168 1.36 0.92 -3.21
CA LEU A 168 2.27 1.66 -4.10
C LEU A 168 3.73 1.25 -3.92
N ASP A 169 4.17 1.00 -2.68
CA ASP A 169 5.52 0.50 -2.42
C ASP A 169 5.73 -0.93 -2.93
N LEU A 170 4.74 -1.82 -2.78
CA LEU A 170 4.76 -3.18 -3.34
C LEU A 170 4.82 -3.14 -4.88
N GLN A 171 4.01 -2.28 -5.51
CA GLN A 171 3.98 -2.12 -6.97
C GLN A 171 5.34 -1.69 -7.53
N LYS A 172 6.02 -0.74 -6.88
CA LYS A 172 7.39 -0.34 -7.27
C LYS A 172 8.38 -1.52 -7.28
N VAL A 173 8.23 -2.47 -6.34
CA VAL A 173 9.07 -3.68 -6.32
C VAL A 173 8.75 -4.57 -7.51
N ILE A 174 7.47 -4.81 -7.79
CA ILE A 174 7.02 -5.60 -8.95
C ILE A 174 7.54 -4.99 -10.25
N ASP A 175 7.36 -3.69 -10.47
CA ASP A 175 7.76 -3.03 -11.71
C ASP A 175 9.26 -3.24 -12.00
N ILE A 176 10.08 -3.14 -10.96
CA ILE A 176 11.52 -3.37 -11.08
C ILE A 176 11.79 -4.85 -11.36
N TYR A 177 11.20 -5.77 -10.60
CA TYR A 177 11.45 -7.21 -10.71
C TYR A 177 10.96 -7.79 -12.04
N GLN A 178 9.82 -7.31 -12.55
CA GLN A 178 9.30 -7.66 -13.87
C GLN A 178 10.27 -7.28 -14.99
N GLY A 179 11.00 -6.17 -14.85
CA GLY A 179 12.06 -5.78 -15.79
C GLY A 179 13.16 -6.85 -15.92
N TYR A 180 13.38 -7.65 -14.87
CA TYR A 180 14.34 -8.76 -14.84
C TYR A 180 13.68 -10.14 -15.01
N ASN A 181 12.35 -10.20 -15.19
CA ASN A 181 11.59 -11.43 -15.50
C ASN A 181 11.75 -11.87 -16.96
N LYS A 182 12.96 -11.74 -17.48
CA LYS A 182 13.44 -12.29 -18.75
C LYS A 182 14.39 -13.45 -18.42
N ASN A 183 14.82 -14.20 -19.43
CA ASN A 183 15.88 -15.18 -19.20
C ASN A 183 17.11 -14.46 -18.62
N SER A 184 17.38 -14.72 -17.35
CA SER A 184 18.52 -14.16 -16.64
C SER A 184 19.70 -15.10 -16.80
N TYR A 185 20.85 -14.53 -17.08
CA TYR A 185 22.09 -15.26 -17.30
C TYR A 185 23.14 -14.83 -16.29
N VAL A 186 23.82 -15.80 -15.70
CA VAL A 186 24.98 -15.58 -14.84
C VAL A 186 26.20 -15.30 -15.71
N ARG A 187 26.94 -14.23 -15.39
CA ARG A 187 28.22 -13.93 -16.04
C ARG A 187 29.36 -14.53 -15.24
N LEU A 188 29.62 -15.81 -15.45
CA LEU A 188 30.59 -16.60 -14.67
C LEU A 188 32.02 -16.05 -14.71
N THR A 189 32.40 -15.34 -15.78
CA THR A 189 33.73 -14.72 -15.94
C THR A 189 33.91 -13.43 -15.14
N ASP A 190 32.81 -12.84 -14.64
CA ASP A 190 32.80 -11.53 -14.00
C ASP A 190 32.58 -11.63 -12.48
N VAL A 191 33.07 -12.70 -11.86
CA VAL A 191 33.11 -12.81 -10.39
C VAL A 191 33.90 -11.63 -9.84
N THR A 192 33.29 -10.90 -8.91
CA THR A 192 33.89 -9.69 -8.37
C THR A 192 33.57 -9.52 -6.89
N THR A 193 34.43 -8.78 -6.19
CA THR A 193 34.18 -8.39 -4.80
C THR A 193 33.67 -6.97 -4.77
N ILE A 194 32.48 -6.76 -4.20
CA ILE A 194 31.88 -5.42 -4.04
C ILE A 194 31.82 -5.03 -2.57
N SER A 195 31.87 -3.72 -2.31
CA SER A 195 31.52 -3.17 -1.00
C SER A 195 30.02 -3.31 -0.75
N LYS A 196 29.61 -3.66 0.48
CA LYS A 196 28.20 -3.72 0.88
C LYS A 196 27.48 -2.37 0.75
N PHE A 197 28.22 -1.25 0.78
CA PHE A 197 27.68 0.08 0.51
C PHE A 197 27.15 0.24 -0.93
N ARG A 198 27.53 -0.64 -1.86
CA ARG A 198 27.01 -0.63 -3.24
C ARG A 198 25.65 -1.31 -3.38
N ILE A 199 25.17 -2.02 -2.34
CA ILE A 199 23.88 -2.70 -2.35
C ILE A 199 22.78 -1.68 -2.07
N LYS A 200 21.76 -1.64 -2.93
CA LYS A 200 20.59 -0.78 -2.73
C LYS A 200 19.36 -1.62 -2.43
N ARG A 201 18.58 -1.19 -1.43
CA ARG A 201 17.23 -1.70 -1.18
C ARG A 201 16.22 -0.72 -1.75
N LEU A 202 15.22 -1.24 -2.46
CA LEU A 202 14.15 -0.41 -3.05
C LEU A 202 13.26 0.20 -1.97
N ASN A 203 12.73 -0.64 -1.09
CA ASN A 203 11.91 -0.28 0.06
C ASN A 203 11.84 -1.46 1.04
N ARG A 204 10.94 -1.40 2.03
CA ARG A 204 10.76 -2.43 3.05
C ARG A 204 10.30 -3.80 2.51
N PHE A 205 9.73 -3.85 1.31
CA PHE A 205 9.22 -5.04 0.65
C PHE A 205 10.21 -5.65 -0.36
N ASP A 206 11.39 -5.05 -0.53
CA ASP A 206 12.42 -5.58 -1.41
C ASP A 206 12.99 -6.91 -0.90
N SER A 207 12.90 -7.95 -1.75
CA SER A 207 13.29 -9.33 -1.45
C SER A 207 14.71 -9.68 -1.92
N SER A 208 15.48 -8.73 -2.45
CA SER A 208 16.77 -8.94 -3.13
C SER A 208 17.86 -9.59 -2.27
N GLY A 209 17.72 -9.57 -0.93
CA GLY A 209 18.59 -10.28 0.01
C GLY A 209 17.99 -11.52 0.68
N LYS A 210 16.74 -11.87 0.34
CA LYS A 210 16.01 -13.03 0.88
C LYS A 210 15.83 -14.13 -0.16
N ILE A 211 15.92 -13.79 -1.43
CA ILE A 211 15.83 -14.74 -2.54
C ILE A 211 17.07 -15.62 -2.56
N GLN A 212 16.84 -16.93 -2.60
CA GLN A 212 17.89 -17.93 -2.67
C GLN A 212 17.70 -18.80 -3.91
N LEU A 213 18.81 -19.12 -4.56
CA LEU A 213 18.83 -20.14 -5.60
C LEU A 213 18.68 -21.53 -4.99
N SER A 214 18.05 -22.44 -5.73
CA SER A 214 17.99 -23.84 -5.31
C SER A 214 19.40 -24.43 -5.19
N SER A 215 19.54 -25.45 -4.34
CA SER A 215 20.81 -26.16 -4.18
C SER A 215 21.31 -26.76 -5.50
N GLU A 216 20.40 -27.18 -6.38
CA GLU A 216 20.72 -27.67 -7.71
C GLU A 216 21.31 -26.56 -8.60
N GLN A 217 20.65 -25.40 -8.69
CA GLN A 217 21.16 -24.24 -9.44
C GLN A 217 22.53 -23.79 -8.91
N MET A 218 22.71 -23.73 -7.58
CA MET A 218 23.99 -23.37 -6.98
C MET A 218 25.09 -24.39 -7.27
N LYS A 219 24.75 -25.69 -7.26
CA LYS A 219 25.71 -26.75 -7.61
C LYS A 219 26.17 -26.60 -9.05
N VAL A 220 25.25 -26.37 -10.00
CA VAL A 220 25.61 -26.19 -11.41
C VAL A 220 26.50 -24.95 -11.60
N ILE A 221 26.18 -23.82 -10.95
CA ILE A 221 27.05 -22.63 -11.00
C ILE A 221 28.44 -22.94 -10.44
N SER A 222 28.53 -23.67 -9.33
CA SER A 222 29.80 -24.08 -8.73
C SER A 222 30.61 -24.96 -9.68
N ASP A 223 29.99 -25.97 -10.29
CA ASP A 223 30.64 -26.88 -11.22
C ASP A 223 31.19 -26.13 -12.44
N GLU A 224 30.45 -25.16 -12.98
CA GLU A 224 30.90 -24.30 -14.08
C GLU A 224 32.03 -23.33 -13.69
N LEU A 225 32.01 -22.78 -12.48
CA LEU A 225 33.12 -21.96 -11.98
C LEU A 225 34.41 -22.77 -11.82
N MET A 226 34.31 -24.01 -11.32
CA MET A 226 35.46 -24.90 -11.19
C MET A 226 36.13 -25.15 -12.55
N LYS A 227 35.33 -25.37 -13.60
CA LYS A 227 35.82 -25.54 -14.99
C LYS A 227 36.52 -24.30 -15.56
N LEU A 228 36.23 -23.10 -15.05
CA LEU A 228 36.82 -21.86 -15.56
C LEU A 228 38.11 -21.46 -14.86
N TYR A 229 38.24 -21.79 -13.57
CA TYR A 229 39.30 -21.23 -12.71
C TYR A 229 40.24 -22.28 -12.09
N ILE A 230 39.90 -23.56 -12.14
CA ILE A 230 40.67 -24.63 -11.48
C ILE A 230 41.16 -25.70 -12.47
N SER A 231 40.65 -25.70 -13.71
CA SER A 231 41.12 -26.58 -14.79
C SER A 231 42.49 -26.18 -15.34
#